data_AF-A0A8T7MAG8-F1
#
_entry.id   AF-A0A8T7MAG8-F1
#
_cell.length_a   1.000
_cell.length_b   1.000
_cell.length_c   1.000
_cell.angle_alpha   90.00
_cell.angle_beta   90.00
_cell.angle_gamma   90.00
#
_symmetry.space_group_name_H-M   'P 1'
#
loop_
_entity.id
_entity.type
_entity.pdbx_description
1 polymer ?
#
loop_
_entity_poly.entity_id
_entity_poly.type
_entity_poly.pdbx_seq_one_letter_code
_entity_poly.pdbx_strand_id
1 'polypeptide(L)'
;MGALPPLYAKWLSEIIPDEIKGEKHATCDNCAMCSGSNAEAKKTIGFYNPLTKCCTYLPELPNFLVGRILLDSDPAAAFGKQGVEARIEAKEAITPFGVGKTDKFTKQYKDNPKEFGQNLELRCPHYIEEGGLCGIWRNRNSVCMTWFCKNERGQVSREFWKVMHEFLNVLEIALTHWCVLQLDPGTDSLAYLFPLSYDSFFPPKSTLEPEVYQQAWGKWLGREKEFYIECAQLVEKLSWQQIAEAGGVKLEAYRRLLEAANQKRNTKTLPPALYKGRFNVVLQVETSVMVSGYSPLDPINMPVALHDTLDYFDGKAVEKTLEQIRQEKNLKLSEGLVQKLVDFGILAEKKPEKDTPYNSSFGEL
;
A
#
# COMPACT_ATOMS: atom_id res chain seq x y z
N MET A 1 2.95 14.84 9.03
CA MET A 1 2.93 13.72 8.05
C MET A 1 3.86 12.57 8.46
N GLY A 2 3.74 12.04 9.68
CA GLY A 2 4.70 11.07 10.23
C GLY A 2 4.73 9.67 9.59
N ALA A 3 3.80 9.34 8.69
CA ALA A 3 3.69 8.00 8.11
C ALA A 3 4.39 7.84 6.74
N LEU A 4 4.73 8.95 6.08
CA LEU A 4 5.19 8.97 4.70
C LEU A 4 6.71 9.18 4.64
N PRO A 5 7.41 8.60 3.65
CA PRO A 5 8.80 8.95 3.41
C PRO A 5 8.99 10.45 3.11
N PRO A 6 10.13 11.06 3.48
CA PRO A 6 10.29 12.53 3.48
C PRO A 6 9.99 13.21 2.14
N LEU A 7 10.36 12.57 1.02
CA LEU A 7 10.12 13.11 -0.32
C LEU A 7 8.63 13.32 -0.60
N TYR A 8 7.83 12.29 -0.36
CA TYR A 8 6.39 12.34 -0.58
C TYR A 8 5.70 13.25 0.43
N ALA A 9 6.18 13.27 1.68
CA ALA A 9 5.65 14.16 2.71
C ALA A 9 5.78 15.63 2.30
N LYS A 10 6.91 16.03 1.70
CA LYS A 10 7.11 17.37 1.14
C LYS A 10 6.02 17.70 0.12
N TRP A 11 5.87 16.88 -0.92
CA TRP A 11 4.91 17.15 -2.00
C TRP A 11 3.45 17.11 -1.54
N LEU A 12 3.08 16.13 -0.71
CA LEU A 12 1.71 16.00 -0.23
C LEU A 12 1.31 17.17 0.68
N SER A 13 2.27 17.81 1.37
CA SER A 13 1.99 18.99 2.20
C SER A 13 1.58 20.22 1.41
N GLU A 14 1.87 20.25 0.10
CA GLU A 14 1.45 21.34 -0.78
C GLU A 14 0.03 21.18 -1.31
N ILE A 15 -0.53 19.96 -1.31
CA ILE A 15 -1.81 19.66 -1.97
C ILE A 15 -2.90 19.08 -1.07
N ILE A 16 -2.54 18.62 0.13
CA ILE A 16 -3.51 18.12 1.10
C ILE A 16 -3.47 19.06 2.31
N PRO A 17 -4.54 19.81 2.58
CA PRO A 17 -4.57 20.80 3.66
C PRO A 17 -4.54 20.15 5.05
N ASP A 18 -5.09 18.95 5.17
CA ASP A 18 -5.15 18.20 6.42
C ASP A 18 -3.93 17.28 6.59
N GLU A 19 -3.51 17.07 7.84
CA GLU A 19 -2.49 16.08 8.11
C GLU A 19 -2.97 14.66 7.77
N ILE A 20 -2.21 13.98 6.90
CA ILE A 20 -2.37 12.54 6.69
C ILE A 20 -1.84 11.79 7.91
N LYS A 21 -2.78 11.29 8.71
CA LYS A 21 -2.48 10.42 9.86
C LYS A 21 -2.13 9.01 9.36
N GLY A 22 -1.10 8.41 9.94
CA GLY A 22 -0.77 7.01 9.73
C GLY A 22 -1.80 6.06 10.37
N GLU A 23 -1.64 4.76 10.11
CA GLU A 23 -2.45 3.71 10.74
C GLU A 23 -1.72 3.17 11.98
N LYS A 24 -2.09 3.65 13.17
CA LYS A 24 -1.31 3.42 14.41
C LYS A 24 -1.27 1.95 14.86
N HIS A 25 -2.21 1.11 14.40
CA HIS A 25 -2.20 -0.32 14.69
C HIS A 25 -1.41 -1.15 13.66
N ALA A 26 -0.90 -0.54 12.59
CA ALA A 26 -0.01 -1.19 11.62
C ALA A 26 1.46 -0.96 12.01
N THR A 27 1.87 -1.60 13.10
CA THR A 27 3.17 -1.40 13.77
C THR A 27 4.24 -2.35 13.22
N CYS A 28 4.96 -2.01 12.15
CA CYS A 28 5.93 -2.93 11.54
C CYS A 28 7.06 -3.38 12.49
N ASP A 29 7.53 -2.47 13.35
CA ASP A 29 8.53 -2.70 14.39
C ASP A 29 8.05 -3.73 15.43
N ASN A 30 6.79 -3.62 15.87
CA ASN A 30 6.12 -4.58 16.72
C ASN A 30 4.91 -5.20 16.01
N CYS A 31 5.18 -6.05 15.00
CA CYS A 31 4.19 -6.45 14.00
C CYS A 31 2.91 -7.04 14.61
N ALA A 32 1.80 -6.31 14.48
CA ALA A 32 0.47 -6.74 14.92
C ALA A 32 -0.01 -8.04 14.25
N MET A 33 0.58 -8.39 13.10
CA MET A 33 0.30 -9.62 12.37
C MET A 33 1.18 -10.80 12.75
N CYS A 34 2.11 -10.65 13.72
CA CYS A 34 2.95 -11.74 14.22
C CYS A 34 2.54 -12.21 15.63
N SER A 35 1.93 -11.32 16.42
CA SER A 35 1.58 -11.55 17.83
C SER A 35 0.14 -12.02 18.01
N GLY A 36 -0.14 -13.31 17.73
CA GLY A 36 -1.38 -13.97 18.17
C GLY A 36 -1.11 -14.94 19.31
N SER A 37 -1.55 -14.66 20.54
CA SER A 37 -1.46 -15.63 21.66
C SER A 37 -2.50 -16.76 21.57
N ASN A 38 -3.56 -16.57 20.78
CA ASN A 38 -4.61 -17.56 20.60
C ASN A 38 -4.32 -18.43 19.37
N ALA A 39 -4.02 -19.72 19.61
CA ALA A 39 -3.71 -20.71 18.58
C ALA A 39 -4.86 -20.95 17.58
N GLU A 40 -6.12 -20.76 18.01
CA GLU A 40 -7.30 -20.93 17.14
C GLU A 40 -7.48 -19.73 16.22
N ALA A 41 -7.39 -18.51 16.76
CA ALA A 41 -7.37 -17.29 15.95
C ALA A 41 -6.19 -17.29 14.95
N LYS A 42 -5.05 -17.87 15.34
CA LYS A 42 -3.88 -18.06 14.47
C LYS A 42 -4.17 -18.87 13.22
N LYS A 43 -4.95 -19.95 13.34
CA LYS A 43 -5.31 -20.81 12.21
C LYS A 43 -6.28 -20.12 11.24
N THR A 44 -7.08 -19.16 11.70
CA THR A 44 -8.16 -18.56 10.90
C THR A 44 -7.82 -17.20 10.29
N ILE A 45 -6.97 -16.38 10.93
CA ILE A 45 -6.68 -14.99 10.51
C ILE A 45 -5.49 -14.88 9.54
N GLY A 46 -4.66 -15.94 9.43
CA GLY A 46 -3.48 -15.93 8.55
C GLY A 46 -2.37 -14.97 9.02
N PHE A 47 -1.91 -15.13 10.26
CA PHE A 47 -0.81 -14.33 10.84
C PHE A 47 0.49 -14.52 10.08
N TYR A 48 1.26 -13.46 9.87
CA TYR A 48 2.57 -13.50 9.22
C TYR A 48 3.61 -14.28 10.02
N ASN A 49 4.54 -14.89 9.28
CA ASN A 49 5.76 -15.43 9.83
C ASN A 49 6.58 -14.28 10.47
N PRO A 50 6.98 -14.39 11.76
CA PRO A 50 7.76 -13.35 12.46
C PRO A 50 9.09 -12.99 11.79
N LEU A 51 9.65 -13.89 10.97
CA LEU A 51 10.92 -13.70 10.28
C LEU A 51 10.78 -12.97 8.93
N THR A 52 9.56 -12.79 8.41
CA THR A 52 9.30 -12.10 7.15
C THR A 52 8.31 -10.95 7.28
N LYS A 53 7.35 -11.00 8.22
CA LYS A 53 6.26 -10.02 8.37
C LYS A 53 5.55 -9.81 7.03
N CYS A 54 5.20 -8.58 6.64
CA CYS A 54 4.71 -8.28 5.28
C CYS A 54 5.83 -8.12 4.24
N CYS A 55 7.11 -8.27 4.62
CA CYS A 55 8.26 -8.08 3.75
C CYS A 55 8.55 -9.32 2.90
N THR A 56 7.51 -9.91 2.30
CA THR A 56 7.61 -10.94 1.23
C THR A 56 7.25 -10.38 -0.15
N TYR A 57 7.19 -9.04 -0.25
CA TYR A 57 7.04 -8.30 -1.50
C TYR A 57 8.37 -7.64 -1.85
N LEU A 58 8.83 -7.83 -3.09
CA LEU A 58 10.00 -7.12 -3.64
C LEU A 58 9.51 -5.86 -4.35
N PRO A 59 9.79 -4.64 -3.82
CA PRO A 59 9.37 -3.41 -4.47
C PRO A 59 10.15 -3.14 -5.75
N GLU A 60 9.45 -2.57 -6.72
CA GLU A 60 10.05 -1.93 -7.88
C GLU A 60 10.37 -0.49 -7.51
N LEU A 61 11.65 -0.12 -7.63
CA LEU A 61 12.17 1.18 -7.20
C LEU A 61 12.36 2.08 -8.42
N PRO A 62 11.61 3.19 -8.54
CA PRO A 62 11.83 4.23 -9.53
C PRO A 62 13.28 4.74 -9.53
N ASN A 63 13.79 5.13 -10.70
CA ASN A 63 15.17 5.60 -10.88
C ASN A 63 15.62 6.67 -9.87
N PHE A 64 14.76 7.63 -9.55
CA PHE A 64 15.06 8.67 -8.57
C PHE A 64 15.03 8.14 -7.12
N LEU A 65 14.20 7.15 -6.78
CA LEU A 65 14.25 6.52 -5.45
C LEU A 65 15.53 5.69 -5.28
N VAL A 66 15.96 5.00 -6.35
CA VAL A 66 17.26 4.30 -6.37
C VAL A 66 18.38 5.31 -6.09
N GLY A 67 18.40 6.45 -6.79
CA GLY A 67 19.38 7.51 -6.54
C GLY A 67 19.35 8.05 -5.12
N ARG A 68 18.16 8.24 -4.54
CA ARG A 68 18.03 8.68 -3.15
C ARG A 68 18.58 7.66 -2.16
N ILE A 69 18.35 6.37 -2.38
CA ILE A 69 18.93 5.30 -1.55
C ILE A 69 20.46 5.35 -1.63
N LEU A 70 21.03 5.59 -2.82
CA LEU A 70 22.49 5.72 -3.00
C LEU A 70 23.07 6.97 -2.32
N LEU A 71 22.30 8.05 -2.27
CA LEU A 71 22.66 9.31 -1.61
C LEU A 71 22.38 9.32 -0.10
N ASP A 72 21.61 8.37 0.43
CA ASP A 72 21.28 8.33 1.86
C ASP A 72 22.53 8.00 2.68
N SER A 73 22.95 8.99 3.48
CA SER A 73 24.14 8.91 4.35
C SER A 73 23.78 8.53 5.78
N ASP A 74 22.50 8.33 6.09
CA ASP A 74 22.05 7.86 7.39
C ASP A 74 22.59 6.44 7.64
N PRO A 75 23.30 6.18 8.76
CA PRO A 75 23.80 4.85 9.09
C PRO A 75 22.70 3.76 9.08
N ALA A 76 21.46 4.11 9.44
CA ALA A 76 20.34 3.17 9.42
C ALA A 76 19.94 2.73 8.00
N ALA A 77 20.29 3.50 6.97
CA ALA A 77 20.03 3.19 5.56
C ALA A 77 21.16 2.36 4.91
N ALA A 78 22.29 2.15 5.59
CA ALA A 78 23.47 1.50 5.02
C ALA A 78 23.18 0.11 4.44
N PHE A 79 22.38 -0.70 5.14
CA PHE A 79 21.99 -2.04 4.66
C PHE A 79 21.16 -1.98 3.37
N GLY A 80 20.17 -1.09 3.32
CA GLY A 80 19.33 -0.91 2.13
C GLY A 80 20.15 -0.41 0.93
N LYS A 81 21.07 0.53 1.18
CA LYS A 81 22.01 1.05 0.19
C LYS A 81 22.92 -0.03 -0.37
N GLN A 82 23.55 -0.84 0.49
CA GLN A 82 24.41 -1.94 0.06
C GLN A 82 23.65 -2.95 -0.83
N GLY A 83 22.41 -3.29 -0.45
CA GLY A 83 21.57 -4.18 -1.24
C GLY A 83 21.25 -3.62 -2.64
N VAL A 84 20.99 -2.31 -2.74
CA VAL A 84 20.78 -1.65 -4.04
C VAL A 84 22.07 -1.61 -4.86
N GLU A 85 23.22 -1.28 -4.24
CA GLU A 85 24.52 -1.26 -4.91
C GLU A 85 24.89 -2.64 -5.48
N ALA A 86 24.68 -3.71 -4.71
CA ALA A 86 24.94 -5.09 -5.15
C ALA A 86 24.09 -5.47 -6.37
N ARG A 87 22.82 -5.05 -6.41
CA ARG A 87 21.95 -5.30 -7.58
C ARG A 87 22.38 -4.50 -8.81
N ILE A 88 22.87 -3.28 -8.62
CA ILE A 88 23.43 -2.47 -9.71
C ILE A 88 24.70 -3.12 -10.28
N GLU A 89 25.62 -3.54 -9.41
CA GLU A 89 26.87 -4.21 -9.81
C GLU A 89 26.59 -5.53 -10.55
N ALA A 90 25.62 -6.31 -10.08
CA ALA A 90 25.18 -7.54 -10.71
C ALA A 90 24.33 -7.34 -11.98
N LYS A 91 23.95 -6.09 -12.31
CA LYS A 91 23.01 -5.74 -13.40
C LYS A 91 21.67 -6.49 -13.29
N GLU A 92 21.22 -6.76 -12.07
CA GLU A 92 20.07 -7.60 -11.79
C GLU A 92 18.76 -6.79 -11.78
N ALA A 93 17.99 -6.92 -12.85
CA ALA A 93 16.73 -6.21 -13.07
C ALA A 93 16.86 -4.68 -12.98
N ILE A 94 17.94 -4.13 -13.55
CA ILE A 94 18.16 -2.68 -13.59
C ILE A 94 17.97 -2.13 -15.00
N THR A 95 17.34 -0.96 -15.11
CA THR A 95 17.17 -0.20 -16.36
C THR A 95 17.17 1.30 -16.05
N PRO A 96 17.19 2.19 -17.06
CA PRO A 96 16.99 3.63 -16.82
C PRO A 96 15.68 3.99 -16.09
N PHE A 97 14.70 3.08 -16.01
CA PHE A 97 13.49 3.28 -15.21
C PHE A 97 13.67 2.97 -13.73
N GLY A 98 14.70 2.21 -13.36
CA GLY A 98 15.01 1.90 -11.97
C GLY A 98 15.38 0.43 -11.75
N VAL A 99 15.09 -0.05 -10.54
CA VAL A 99 15.40 -1.41 -10.10
C VAL A 99 14.09 -2.20 -9.94
N GLY A 100 13.89 -3.21 -10.78
CA GLY A 100 12.66 -4.01 -10.86
C GLY A 100 12.65 -5.24 -9.97
N LYS A 101 11.69 -6.14 -10.21
CA LYS A 101 11.65 -7.50 -9.62
C LYS A 101 12.49 -8.47 -10.45
N THR A 102 13.03 -9.50 -9.81
CA THR A 102 13.70 -10.59 -10.55
C THR A 102 12.67 -11.53 -11.20
N ASP A 103 13.02 -12.21 -12.29
CA ASP A 103 12.10 -13.18 -12.93
C ASP A 103 11.83 -14.35 -11.99
N LYS A 104 12.86 -14.76 -11.23
CA LYS A 104 12.74 -15.75 -10.16
C LYS A 104 11.69 -15.32 -9.13
N PHE A 105 11.81 -14.10 -8.59
CA PHE A 105 10.84 -13.57 -7.63
C PHE A 105 9.45 -13.48 -8.24
N THR A 106 9.33 -12.92 -9.46
CA THR A 106 8.05 -12.72 -10.14
C THR A 106 7.31 -14.04 -10.35
N LYS A 107 8.03 -15.09 -10.76
CA LYS A 107 7.46 -16.43 -10.91
C LYS A 107 7.01 -17.00 -9.56
N GLN A 108 7.90 -17.02 -8.56
CA GLN A 108 7.59 -17.56 -7.24
C GLN A 108 6.39 -16.84 -6.59
N TYR A 109 6.32 -15.51 -6.71
CA TYR A 109 5.25 -14.70 -6.14
C TYR A 109 3.91 -14.94 -6.84
N LYS A 110 3.90 -15.04 -8.18
CA LYS A 110 2.67 -15.31 -8.97
C LYS A 110 2.11 -16.72 -8.73
N ASP A 111 3.00 -17.70 -8.59
CA ASP A 111 2.59 -19.10 -8.40
C ASP A 111 2.07 -19.36 -6.97
N ASN A 112 2.42 -18.50 -5.99
CA ASN A 112 2.12 -18.70 -4.56
C ASN A 112 1.47 -17.47 -3.88
N PRO A 113 0.37 -16.90 -4.39
CA PRO A 113 -0.20 -15.65 -3.87
C PRO A 113 -0.73 -15.77 -2.43
N LYS A 114 -1.06 -16.98 -1.97
CA LYS A 114 -1.52 -17.24 -0.59
C LYS A 114 -0.40 -17.26 0.44
N GLU A 115 0.86 -17.20 0.00
CA GLU A 115 2.04 -17.28 0.87
C GLU A 115 2.61 -15.91 1.25
N PHE A 116 1.90 -14.83 0.90
CA PHE A 116 2.26 -13.48 1.33
C PHE A 116 2.38 -13.42 2.86
N GLY A 117 3.53 -12.92 3.30
CA GLY A 117 3.94 -12.84 4.69
C GLY A 117 4.25 -14.17 5.37
N GLN A 118 4.33 -15.28 4.63
CA GLN A 118 4.66 -16.61 5.16
C GLN A 118 5.98 -17.14 4.64
N ASN A 119 6.19 -17.04 3.33
CA ASN A 119 7.28 -17.71 2.64
C ASN A 119 8.62 -16.99 2.85
N LEU A 120 9.55 -17.66 3.52
CA LEU A 120 10.91 -17.18 3.79
C LEU A 120 11.73 -16.95 2.52
N GLU A 121 11.47 -17.72 1.45
CA GLU A 121 12.18 -17.57 0.18
C GLU A 121 11.79 -16.28 -0.56
N LEU A 122 10.60 -15.73 -0.28
CA LEU A 122 10.12 -14.47 -0.85
C LEU A 122 10.55 -13.25 -0.04
N ARG A 123 11.34 -13.44 1.02
CA ARG A 123 11.75 -12.33 1.90
C ARG A 123 12.50 -11.25 1.10
N CYS A 124 12.00 -10.03 1.22
CA CYS A 124 12.54 -8.86 0.54
C CYS A 124 14.03 -8.67 0.89
N PRO A 125 14.91 -8.40 -0.08
CA PRO A 125 16.34 -8.19 0.16
C PRO A 125 16.64 -6.95 1.01
N HIS A 126 15.68 -6.06 1.18
CA HIS A 126 15.81 -4.88 2.03
C HIS A 126 15.31 -5.12 3.47
N TYR A 127 14.90 -6.34 3.82
CA TYR A 127 14.51 -6.69 5.19
C TYR A 127 15.75 -6.84 6.08
N ILE A 128 15.82 -6.03 7.14
CA ILE A 128 16.86 -6.13 8.17
C ILE A 128 16.37 -7.11 9.23
N GLU A 129 17.04 -8.25 9.36
CA GLU A 129 16.66 -9.30 10.32
C GLU A 129 16.67 -8.78 11.76
N GLU A 130 17.71 -8.02 12.12
CA GLU A 130 17.82 -7.36 13.41
C GLU A 130 16.73 -6.29 13.53
N GLY A 131 15.78 -6.50 14.45
CA GLY A 131 14.61 -5.63 14.65
C GLY A 131 13.48 -5.80 13.63
N GLY A 132 13.70 -6.55 12.53
CA GLY A 132 12.69 -6.79 11.50
C GLY A 132 12.22 -5.50 10.82
N LEU A 133 13.18 -4.67 10.41
CA LEU A 133 12.97 -3.33 9.84
C LEU A 133 13.19 -3.33 8.32
N CYS A 134 12.88 -2.21 7.67
CA CYS A 134 13.11 -2.01 6.23
C CYS A 134 14.32 -1.09 6.02
N GLY A 135 15.38 -1.61 5.40
CA GLY A 135 16.61 -0.85 5.14
C GLY A 135 16.45 0.28 4.12
N ILE A 136 15.34 0.30 3.37
CA ILE A 136 14.99 1.39 2.45
C ILE A 136 13.76 2.18 2.90
N TRP A 137 13.39 2.14 4.18
CA TRP A 137 12.12 2.69 4.69
C TRP A 137 11.88 4.16 4.29
N ARG A 138 12.95 4.99 4.30
CA ARG A 138 12.91 6.42 3.94
C ARG A 138 12.76 6.68 2.44
N ASN A 139 12.91 5.65 1.60
CA ASN A 139 12.90 5.74 0.14
C ASN A 139 12.10 4.58 -0.50
N ARG A 140 11.14 4.01 0.24
CA ARG A 140 10.27 2.93 -0.24
C ARG A 140 9.28 3.47 -1.28
N ASN A 141 8.93 2.64 -2.26
CA ASN A 141 7.96 2.98 -3.29
C ASN A 141 6.52 3.07 -2.77
N SER A 142 5.63 3.54 -3.63
CA SER A 142 4.20 3.72 -3.41
C SER A 142 3.56 2.51 -2.73
N VAL A 143 3.74 1.29 -3.25
CA VAL A 143 3.16 0.05 -2.69
C VAL A 143 3.51 -0.13 -1.21
N CYS A 144 4.80 -0.14 -0.89
CA CYS A 144 5.26 -0.43 0.47
C CYS A 144 4.96 0.69 1.47
N MET A 145 4.79 1.94 1.04
CA MET A 145 4.41 3.03 1.94
C MET A 145 2.92 3.15 2.19
N THR A 146 2.09 2.66 1.28
CA THR A 146 0.62 2.69 1.43
C THR A 146 0.03 1.36 1.87
N TRP A 147 0.84 0.32 2.03
CA TRP A 147 0.40 -0.96 2.58
C TRP A 147 0.23 -0.90 4.10
N PHE A 148 -0.99 -1.20 4.57
CA PHE A 148 -1.31 -1.31 5.99
C PHE A 148 -2.16 -2.56 6.23
N CYS A 149 -1.70 -3.44 7.13
CA CYS A 149 -2.44 -4.65 7.51
C CYS A 149 -3.64 -4.36 8.44
N LYS A 150 -3.65 -3.19 9.07
CA LYS A 150 -4.65 -2.71 10.02
C LYS A 150 -5.07 -1.30 9.66
N ASN A 151 -6.36 -1.00 9.75
CA ASN A 151 -6.88 0.34 9.42
C ASN A 151 -7.77 0.91 10.53
N GLU A 152 -7.45 2.09 11.03
CA GLU A 152 -8.16 2.81 12.09
C GLU A 152 -9.65 2.99 11.80
N ARG A 153 -9.97 3.30 10.53
CA ARG A 153 -11.33 3.48 10.03
C ARG A 153 -11.74 2.36 9.07
N GLY A 154 -11.23 1.15 9.30
CA GLY A 154 -11.55 -0.04 8.53
C GLY A 154 -11.50 0.19 7.01
N GLN A 155 -12.60 -0.10 6.32
CA GLN A 155 -12.75 0.07 4.88
C GLN A 155 -12.49 1.50 4.43
N VAL A 156 -12.93 2.52 5.17
CA VAL A 156 -12.75 3.93 4.78
C VAL A 156 -11.27 4.30 4.70
N SER A 157 -10.48 3.87 5.68
CA SER A 157 -9.02 4.05 5.65
C SER A 157 -8.36 3.20 4.55
N ARG A 158 -8.80 1.96 4.33
CA ARG A 158 -8.27 1.09 3.26
C ARG A 158 -8.46 1.72 1.87
N GLU A 159 -9.65 2.24 1.58
CA GLU A 159 -9.93 2.91 0.31
C GLU A 159 -9.08 4.17 0.12
N PHE A 160 -8.89 4.97 1.18
CA PHE A 160 -7.98 6.11 1.12
C PHE A 160 -6.55 5.70 0.75
N TRP A 161 -6.00 4.67 1.39
CA TRP A 161 -4.64 4.21 1.09
C TRP A 161 -4.52 3.57 -0.28
N LYS A 162 -5.58 2.94 -0.79
CA LYS A 162 -5.64 2.45 -2.18
C LYS A 162 -5.58 3.62 -3.17
N VAL A 163 -6.34 4.69 -2.95
CA VAL A 163 -6.29 5.88 -3.82
C VAL A 163 -4.92 6.58 -3.70
N MET A 164 -4.35 6.65 -2.50
CA MET A 164 -3.00 7.17 -2.28
C MET A 164 -1.96 6.35 -3.06
N HIS A 165 -2.06 5.02 -3.02
CA HIS A 165 -1.18 4.13 -3.77
C HIS A 165 -1.20 4.47 -5.26
N GLU A 166 -2.40 4.53 -5.85
CA GLU A 166 -2.56 4.81 -7.28
C GLU A 166 -2.04 6.20 -7.66
N PHE A 167 -2.33 7.22 -6.84
CA PHE A 167 -1.82 8.57 -7.03
C PHE A 167 -0.27 8.59 -7.04
N LEU A 168 0.34 7.95 -6.05
CA LEU A 168 1.80 7.90 -5.93
C LEU A 168 2.44 7.05 -7.03
N ASN A 169 1.81 5.96 -7.45
CA ASN A 169 2.28 5.13 -8.56
C ASN A 169 2.30 5.91 -9.88
N VAL A 170 1.23 6.67 -10.17
CA VAL A 170 1.19 7.55 -11.35
C VAL A 170 2.28 8.62 -11.28
N LEU A 171 2.49 9.22 -10.11
CA LEU A 171 3.56 10.18 -9.87
C LEU A 171 4.94 9.56 -10.10
N GLU A 172 5.20 8.38 -9.52
CA GLU A 172 6.47 7.65 -9.64
C GLU A 172 6.80 7.32 -11.11
N ILE A 173 5.82 6.84 -11.86
CA ILE A 173 5.97 6.55 -13.30
C ILE A 173 6.29 7.83 -14.07
N ALA A 174 5.54 8.90 -13.84
CA ALA A 174 5.74 10.17 -14.53
C ALA A 174 7.14 10.75 -14.28
N LEU A 175 7.59 10.78 -13.02
CA LEU A 175 8.90 11.28 -12.66
C LEU A 175 10.04 10.38 -13.16
N THR A 176 9.81 9.06 -13.20
CA THR A 176 10.75 8.11 -13.79
C THR A 176 11.01 8.45 -15.25
N HIS A 177 9.94 8.59 -16.05
CA HIS A 177 10.05 8.94 -17.46
C HIS A 177 10.64 10.33 -17.67
N TRP A 178 10.21 11.30 -16.87
CA TRP A 178 10.74 12.66 -16.91
C TRP A 178 12.26 12.67 -16.68
N CYS A 179 12.79 11.93 -15.69
CA CYS A 179 14.23 11.84 -15.47
C CYS A 179 14.98 11.25 -16.68
N VAL A 180 14.46 10.19 -17.30
CA VAL A 180 15.05 9.61 -18.52
C VAL A 180 15.13 10.65 -19.63
N LEU A 181 14.07 11.44 -19.83
CA LEU A 181 14.05 12.51 -20.83
C LEU A 181 15.05 13.64 -20.49
N GLN A 182 15.18 14.03 -19.22
CA GLN A 182 16.13 15.08 -18.81
C GLN A 182 17.59 14.65 -18.99
N LEU A 183 17.90 13.39 -18.70
CA LEU A 183 19.27 12.85 -18.77
C LEU A 183 19.63 12.31 -20.16
N ASP A 184 18.64 12.20 -21.06
CA ASP A 184 18.78 11.89 -22.48
C ASP A 184 19.75 10.74 -22.75
N PRO A 185 19.36 9.45 -22.64
CA PRO A 185 20.27 8.35 -22.92
C PRO A 185 20.72 8.26 -24.40
N GLY A 186 20.10 9.04 -25.28
CA GLY A 186 20.28 9.02 -26.72
C GLY A 186 19.03 8.51 -27.45
N THR A 187 18.85 8.91 -28.72
CA THR A 187 17.65 8.62 -29.51
C THR A 187 17.32 7.14 -29.62
N ASP A 188 18.32 6.29 -29.83
CA ASP A 188 18.12 4.83 -29.96
C ASP A 188 17.63 4.22 -28.64
N SER A 189 18.16 4.70 -27.52
CA SER A 189 17.71 4.31 -26.18
C SER A 189 16.30 4.82 -25.89
N LEU A 190 15.97 6.05 -26.29
CA LEU A 190 14.62 6.58 -26.16
C LEU A 190 13.61 5.78 -26.99
N ALA A 191 13.94 5.43 -28.23
CA ALA A 191 13.08 4.60 -29.09
C ALA A 191 12.85 3.20 -28.48
N TYR A 192 13.84 2.65 -27.79
CA TYR A 192 13.72 1.39 -27.06
C TYR A 192 12.86 1.52 -25.80
N LEU A 193 13.13 2.53 -24.96
CA LEU A 193 12.46 2.74 -23.68
C LEU A 193 11.01 3.22 -23.85
N PHE A 194 10.72 3.95 -24.91
CA PHE A 194 9.40 4.51 -25.23
C PHE A 194 8.95 4.04 -26.63
N PRO A 195 8.59 2.75 -26.78
CA PRO A 195 8.20 2.22 -28.07
C PRO A 195 6.92 2.90 -28.57
N LEU A 196 6.86 3.16 -29.88
CA LEU A 196 5.73 3.84 -30.54
C LEU A 196 4.43 3.00 -30.55
N SER A 197 4.50 1.72 -30.17
CA SER A 197 3.34 0.83 -30.08
C SER A 197 2.73 0.85 -28.69
N TYR A 198 1.43 1.16 -28.62
CA TYR A 198 0.66 1.27 -27.37
C TYR A 198 0.57 -0.06 -26.60
N ASP A 199 0.69 -1.20 -27.30
CA ASP A 199 0.59 -2.55 -26.71
C ASP A 199 1.90 -3.04 -26.07
N SER A 200 2.96 -2.23 -26.07
CA SER A 200 4.33 -2.64 -25.72
C SER A 200 4.92 -1.85 -24.56
N PHE A 201 4.16 -1.65 -23.47
CA PHE A 201 4.80 -1.29 -22.21
C PHE A 201 5.62 -2.49 -21.74
N PHE A 202 6.93 -2.47 -21.99
CA PHE A 202 7.83 -3.49 -21.46
C PHE A 202 8.12 -3.13 -20.00
N PRO A 203 7.58 -3.85 -19.00
CA PRO A 203 8.18 -3.80 -17.69
C PRO A 203 9.65 -4.18 -17.85
N PRO A 204 10.57 -3.60 -17.05
CA PRO A 204 11.97 -4.01 -17.09
C PRO A 204 12.02 -5.53 -16.88
N LYS A 205 12.38 -6.28 -17.93
CA LYS A 205 12.68 -7.70 -17.77
C LYS A 205 13.86 -7.82 -16.82
N SER A 206 13.82 -8.81 -15.94
CA SER A 206 14.85 -8.90 -14.90
C SER A 206 16.25 -9.18 -15.45
N THR A 207 16.31 -9.85 -16.60
CA THR A 207 17.53 -10.05 -17.35
C THR A 207 17.30 -9.49 -18.75
N LEU A 208 18.09 -8.49 -19.11
CA LEU A 208 18.15 -8.02 -20.49
C LEU A 208 19.29 -8.76 -21.19
N GLU A 209 19.02 -9.24 -22.40
CA GLU A 209 20.10 -9.70 -23.29
C GLU A 209 21.15 -8.59 -23.43
N PRO A 210 22.45 -8.90 -23.55
CA PRO A 210 23.51 -7.89 -23.53
C PRO A 210 23.31 -6.72 -24.51
N GLU A 211 22.83 -7.01 -25.72
CA GLU A 211 22.52 -6.01 -26.75
C GLU A 211 21.37 -5.09 -26.33
N VAL A 212 20.34 -5.67 -25.73
CA VAL A 212 19.16 -4.97 -25.20
C VAL A 212 19.55 -4.08 -24.01
N TYR A 213 20.43 -4.59 -23.14
CA TYR A 213 20.97 -3.82 -22.03
C TYR A 213 21.75 -2.59 -22.52
N GLN A 214 22.66 -2.77 -23.48
CA GLN A 214 23.42 -1.68 -24.07
C GLN A 214 22.49 -0.66 -24.75
N GLN A 215 21.48 -1.11 -25.50
CA GLN A 215 20.51 -0.24 -26.14
C GLN A 215 19.72 0.58 -25.13
N ALA A 216 19.27 -0.02 -24.02
CA ALA A 216 18.52 0.68 -22.99
C ALA A 216 19.33 1.81 -22.34
N TRP A 217 20.59 1.56 -22.01
CA TRP A 217 21.42 2.52 -21.29
C TRP A 217 22.10 3.58 -22.17
N GLY A 218 22.37 3.27 -23.44
CA GLY A 218 22.95 4.22 -24.39
C GLY A 218 24.25 4.85 -23.85
N LYS A 219 24.30 6.18 -23.82
CA LYS A 219 25.47 6.93 -23.33
C LYS A 219 25.75 6.78 -21.83
N TRP A 220 24.80 6.22 -21.07
CA TRP A 220 24.92 5.94 -19.63
C TRP A 220 25.37 4.51 -19.32
N LEU A 221 25.68 3.70 -20.34
CA LEU A 221 26.24 2.36 -20.14
C LEU A 221 27.52 2.42 -19.30
N GLY A 222 27.59 1.61 -18.22
CA GLY A 222 28.70 1.62 -17.28
C GLY A 222 28.71 2.79 -16.29
N ARG A 223 27.70 3.67 -16.36
CA ARG A 223 27.50 4.83 -15.47
C ARG A 223 26.12 4.76 -14.80
N GLU A 224 25.59 3.56 -14.59
CA GLU A 224 24.23 3.32 -14.11
C GLU A 224 24.00 3.93 -12.71
N LYS A 225 24.99 3.80 -11.82
CA LYS A 225 24.95 4.42 -10.49
C LYS A 225 24.86 5.94 -10.55
N GLU A 226 25.65 6.56 -11.44
CA GLU A 226 25.67 8.01 -11.64
C GLU A 226 24.33 8.49 -12.20
N PHE A 227 23.79 7.78 -13.20
CA PHE A 227 22.47 8.08 -13.76
C PHE A 227 21.39 8.15 -12.67
N TYR A 228 21.30 7.15 -11.79
CA TYR A 228 20.32 7.17 -10.71
C TYR A 228 20.52 8.33 -9.74
N ILE A 229 21.76 8.62 -9.35
CA ILE A 229 22.09 9.75 -8.49
C ILE A 229 21.64 11.08 -9.13
N GLU A 230 21.86 11.26 -10.42
CA GLU A 230 21.39 12.44 -11.16
C GLU A 230 19.85 12.52 -11.19
N CYS A 231 19.14 11.40 -11.39
CA CYS A 231 17.68 11.36 -11.28
C CYS A 231 17.18 11.86 -9.92
N ALA A 232 17.81 11.42 -8.82
CA ALA A 232 17.46 11.87 -7.48
C ALA A 232 17.68 13.37 -7.30
N GLN A 233 18.81 13.89 -7.76
CA GLN A 233 19.15 15.31 -7.66
C GLN A 233 18.22 16.20 -8.50
N LEU A 234 17.74 15.70 -9.65
CA LEU A 234 16.74 16.38 -10.47
C LEU A 234 15.39 16.47 -9.71
N VAL A 235 14.91 15.33 -9.19
CA VAL A 235 13.59 15.25 -8.54
C VAL A 235 13.53 16.03 -7.22
N GLU A 236 14.61 16.07 -6.44
CA GLU A 236 14.67 16.83 -5.17
C GLU A 236 14.36 18.32 -5.34
N LYS A 237 14.70 18.88 -6.51
CA LYS A 237 14.57 20.30 -6.83
C LYS A 237 13.18 20.67 -7.34
N LEU A 238 12.33 19.69 -7.65
CA LEU A 238 11.01 19.96 -8.22
C LEU A 238 10.05 20.55 -7.19
N SER A 239 9.29 21.54 -7.64
CA SER A 239 8.07 22.02 -6.97
C SER A 239 6.88 21.12 -7.32
N TRP A 240 5.80 21.21 -6.54
CA TRP A 240 4.56 20.49 -6.90
C TRP A 240 4.05 20.88 -8.30
N GLN A 241 4.15 22.14 -8.69
CA GLN A 241 3.73 22.59 -10.01
C GLN A 241 4.45 21.82 -11.13
N GLN A 242 5.76 21.68 -11.04
CA GLN A 242 6.56 20.96 -12.05
C GLN A 242 6.22 19.46 -12.07
N ILE A 243 5.91 18.88 -10.90
CA ILE A 243 5.47 17.48 -10.80
C ILE A 243 4.09 17.30 -11.45
N ALA A 244 3.17 18.23 -11.22
CA ALA A 244 1.86 18.23 -11.85
C ALA A 244 1.95 18.36 -13.38
N GLU A 245 2.86 19.19 -13.87
CA GLU A 245 3.17 19.33 -15.30
C GLU A 245 3.73 18.02 -15.89
N ALA A 246 4.66 17.36 -15.18
CA ALA A 246 5.22 16.07 -15.62
C ALA A 246 4.19 14.92 -15.60
N GLY A 247 3.29 14.89 -14.61
CA GLY A 247 2.27 13.85 -14.45
C GLY A 247 1.01 14.06 -15.31
N GLY A 248 0.78 15.29 -15.78
CA GLY A 248 -0.32 15.64 -16.66
C GLY A 248 -1.72 15.30 -16.12
N VAL A 249 -2.66 15.06 -17.05
CA VAL A 249 -4.08 14.87 -16.73
C VAL A 249 -4.33 13.66 -15.81
N LYS A 250 -3.56 12.59 -15.97
CA LYS A 250 -3.73 11.39 -15.14
C LYS A 250 -3.42 11.69 -13.68
N LEU A 251 -2.29 12.36 -13.40
CA LEU A 251 -1.93 12.73 -12.05
C LEU A 251 -2.95 13.68 -11.42
N GLU A 252 -3.45 14.66 -12.18
CA GLU A 252 -4.50 15.58 -11.71
C GLU A 252 -5.81 14.84 -11.38
N ALA A 253 -6.22 13.85 -12.18
CA ALA A 253 -7.40 13.05 -11.90
C ALA A 253 -7.26 12.31 -10.55
N TYR A 254 -6.13 11.64 -10.32
CA TYR A 254 -5.87 10.95 -9.06
C TYR A 254 -5.71 11.90 -7.87
N ARG A 255 -5.19 13.11 -8.08
CA ARG A 255 -5.14 14.15 -7.04
C ARG A 255 -6.53 14.48 -6.51
N ARG A 256 -7.51 14.70 -7.40
CA ARG A 256 -8.91 14.98 -7.02
C ARG A 256 -9.56 13.79 -6.30
N LEU A 257 -9.28 12.57 -6.75
CA LEU A 257 -9.76 11.36 -6.08
C LEU A 257 -9.17 11.25 -4.67
N LEU A 258 -7.89 11.58 -4.52
CA LEU A 258 -7.20 11.55 -3.24
C LEU A 258 -7.78 12.57 -2.25
N GLU A 259 -8.08 13.79 -2.71
CA GLU A 259 -8.77 14.82 -1.91
C GLU A 259 -10.14 14.33 -1.42
N ALA A 260 -10.96 13.79 -2.33
CA ALA A 260 -12.27 13.25 -1.98
C ALA A 260 -12.17 12.09 -0.97
N ALA A 261 -11.20 11.19 -1.15
CA ALA A 261 -10.95 10.09 -0.24
C ALA A 261 -10.49 10.58 1.15
N ASN A 262 -9.63 11.61 1.20
CA ASN A 262 -9.17 12.22 2.45
C ASN A 262 -10.32 12.90 3.21
N GLN A 263 -11.16 13.66 2.50
CA GLN A 263 -12.34 14.29 3.08
C GLN A 263 -13.29 13.24 3.68
N LYS A 264 -13.54 12.14 2.96
CA LYS A 264 -14.36 11.02 3.45
C LYS A 264 -13.75 10.38 4.70
N ARG A 265 -12.42 10.18 4.71
CA ARG A 265 -11.68 9.64 5.86
C ARG A 265 -11.74 10.55 7.08
N ASN A 266 -11.81 11.86 6.90
CA ASN A 266 -11.90 12.82 8.01
C ASN A 266 -13.34 13.05 8.51
N THR A 267 -14.35 12.70 7.70
CA THR A 267 -15.76 12.90 8.05
C THR A 267 -16.32 11.72 8.86
N LYS A 268 -16.88 11.99 10.04
CA LYS A 268 -17.54 11.00 10.91
C LYS A 268 -19.03 11.32 11.06
N THR A 269 -19.80 11.01 10.03
CA THR A 269 -21.24 11.20 10.02
C THR A 269 -21.91 9.86 9.78
N LEU A 270 -22.79 9.47 10.70
CA LEU A 270 -23.61 8.27 10.53
C LEU A 270 -24.65 8.51 9.42
N PRO A 271 -24.84 7.55 8.51
CA PRO A 271 -26.00 7.57 7.62
C PRO A 271 -27.31 7.61 8.42
N PRO A 272 -28.38 8.25 7.90
CA PRO A 272 -29.65 8.37 8.62
C PRO A 272 -30.33 7.01 8.85
N ALA A 273 -30.03 6.02 8.01
CA ALA A 273 -30.53 4.66 8.13
C ALA A 273 -29.40 3.66 7.84
N LEU A 274 -29.42 2.54 8.54
CA LEU A 274 -28.39 1.51 8.44
C LEU A 274 -29.00 0.12 8.31
N TYR A 275 -28.30 -0.72 7.55
CA TYR A 275 -28.56 -2.14 7.36
C TYR A 275 -27.43 -2.96 7.98
N LYS A 276 -27.72 -4.20 8.38
CA LYS A 276 -26.70 -5.23 8.60
C LYS A 276 -25.88 -5.41 7.32
N GLY A 277 -24.58 -5.21 7.44
CA GLY A 277 -23.62 -5.35 6.36
C GLY A 277 -23.26 -6.80 6.05
N ARG A 278 -22.25 -6.99 5.20
CA ARG A 278 -21.68 -8.30 4.86
C ARG A 278 -20.37 -8.50 5.60
N PHE A 279 -20.31 -9.55 6.39
CA PHE A 279 -19.10 -9.93 7.10
C PHE A 279 -19.09 -11.44 7.32
N ASN A 280 -17.89 -11.96 7.57
CA ASN A 280 -17.68 -13.36 7.93
C ASN A 280 -17.46 -13.45 9.44
N VAL A 281 -18.12 -14.42 10.08
CA VAL A 281 -17.75 -14.84 11.44
C VAL A 281 -16.49 -15.70 11.34
N VAL A 282 -15.41 -15.22 11.93
CA VAL A 282 -14.08 -15.86 11.89
C VAL A 282 -13.95 -16.86 13.04
N LEU A 283 -14.37 -16.46 14.24
CA LEU A 283 -14.31 -17.27 15.45
C LEU A 283 -15.47 -16.86 16.37
N GLN A 284 -16.11 -17.83 17.00
CA GLN A 284 -17.12 -17.58 18.01
C GLN A 284 -16.80 -18.42 19.25
N VAL A 285 -16.74 -17.75 20.40
CA VAL A 285 -16.63 -18.35 21.73
C VAL A 285 -17.80 -17.87 22.58
N GLU A 286 -17.98 -18.43 23.78
CA GLU A 286 -19.17 -18.19 24.61
C GLU A 286 -19.52 -16.71 24.83
N THR A 287 -18.53 -15.83 25.00
CA THR A 287 -18.75 -14.42 25.31
C THR A 287 -18.44 -13.47 24.15
N SER A 288 -17.82 -13.95 23.07
CA SER A 288 -17.20 -13.09 22.06
C SER A 288 -17.31 -13.68 20.65
N VAL A 289 -17.57 -12.81 19.68
CA VAL A 289 -17.59 -13.11 18.26
C VAL A 289 -16.55 -12.25 17.56
N MET A 290 -15.67 -12.89 16.80
CA MET A 290 -14.72 -12.23 15.92
C MET A 290 -15.28 -12.23 14.51
N VAL A 291 -15.36 -11.04 13.90
CA VAL A 291 -15.92 -10.86 12.56
C VAL A 291 -14.95 -10.11 11.66
N SER A 292 -14.95 -10.45 10.38
CA SER A 292 -14.19 -9.76 9.33
C SER A 292 -15.15 -9.18 8.29
N GLY A 293 -15.15 -7.85 8.15
CA GLY A 293 -16.01 -7.14 7.21
C GLY A 293 -15.31 -6.72 5.92
N TYR A 294 -14.27 -5.89 5.99
CA TYR A 294 -13.61 -5.36 4.78
C TYR A 294 -12.28 -6.06 4.42
N SER A 295 -11.71 -6.81 5.36
CA SER A 295 -10.40 -7.46 5.24
C SER A 295 -10.26 -8.63 6.23
N PRO A 296 -9.92 -9.86 5.79
CA PRO A 296 -9.57 -10.96 6.69
C PRO A 296 -8.38 -10.71 7.61
N LEU A 297 -7.44 -9.81 7.27
CA LEU A 297 -6.33 -9.48 8.18
C LEU A 297 -6.73 -8.52 9.28
N ASP A 298 -7.88 -7.83 9.16
CA ASP A 298 -8.33 -6.88 10.17
C ASP A 298 -9.72 -7.22 10.74
N PRO A 299 -9.86 -8.40 11.39
CA PRO A 299 -11.08 -8.72 12.08
C PRO A 299 -11.23 -7.88 13.35
N ILE A 300 -12.47 -7.61 13.72
CA ILE A 300 -12.81 -7.00 15.01
C ILE A 300 -13.44 -8.03 15.93
N ASN A 301 -13.10 -7.95 17.21
CA ASN A 301 -13.74 -8.75 18.24
C ASN A 301 -14.87 -7.94 18.89
N MET A 302 -16.03 -8.56 19.09
CA MET A 302 -17.18 -7.96 19.75
C MET A 302 -17.88 -8.95 20.69
N PRO A 303 -18.55 -8.47 21.76
CA PRO A 303 -19.38 -9.33 22.59
C PRO A 303 -20.52 -9.98 21.79
N VAL A 304 -20.90 -11.22 22.12
CA VAL A 304 -22.07 -11.90 21.53
C VAL A 304 -23.33 -11.03 21.63
N ALA A 305 -23.54 -10.39 22.79
CA ALA A 305 -24.67 -9.48 23.00
C ALA A 305 -24.72 -8.32 21.98
N LEU A 306 -23.57 -7.81 21.51
CA LEU A 306 -23.53 -6.78 20.46
C LEU A 306 -23.87 -7.39 19.09
N HIS A 307 -23.27 -8.56 18.78
CA HIS A 307 -23.52 -9.27 17.53
C HIS A 307 -25.02 -9.58 17.33
N ASP A 308 -25.72 -9.98 18.40
CA ASP A 308 -27.15 -10.30 18.36
C ASP A 308 -28.05 -9.07 18.14
N THR A 309 -27.51 -7.85 18.25
CA THR A 309 -28.25 -6.62 17.93
C THR A 309 -28.14 -6.22 16.46
N LEU A 310 -27.27 -6.85 15.67
CA LEU A 310 -27.01 -6.42 14.29
C LEU A 310 -28.24 -6.54 13.39
N ASP A 311 -29.16 -7.47 13.68
CA ASP A 311 -30.40 -7.65 12.91
C ASP A 311 -31.43 -6.53 13.12
N TYR A 312 -31.27 -5.69 14.14
CA TYR A 312 -32.12 -4.50 14.35
C TYR A 312 -31.82 -3.38 13.33
N PHE A 313 -30.68 -3.45 12.65
CA PHE A 313 -30.33 -2.54 11.56
C PHE A 313 -30.91 -3.08 10.26
N ASP A 314 -32.17 -2.73 10.00
CA ASP A 314 -32.98 -3.21 8.87
C ASP A 314 -33.37 -2.08 7.88
N GLY A 315 -32.75 -0.90 8.00
CA GLY A 315 -33.05 0.29 7.21
C GLY A 315 -33.94 1.32 7.90
N LYS A 316 -34.31 1.11 9.17
CA LYS A 316 -34.92 2.15 10.00
C LYS A 316 -33.94 3.27 10.35
N ALA A 317 -34.49 4.40 10.79
CA ALA A 317 -33.72 5.53 11.30
C ALA A 317 -32.82 5.08 12.47
N VAL A 318 -31.54 5.45 12.43
CA VAL A 318 -30.54 4.99 13.41
C VAL A 318 -30.98 5.28 14.84
N GLU A 319 -31.55 6.46 15.12
CA GLU A 319 -32.00 6.85 16.45
C GLU A 319 -33.10 5.92 16.98
N LYS A 320 -34.04 5.51 16.10
CA LYS A 320 -35.11 4.58 16.46
C LYS A 320 -34.58 3.18 16.70
N THR A 321 -33.65 2.72 15.88
CA THR A 321 -32.99 1.41 16.06
C THR A 321 -32.22 1.37 17.38
N LEU A 322 -31.49 2.42 17.72
CA LEU A 322 -30.74 2.50 18.98
C LEU A 322 -31.64 2.49 20.21
N GLU A 323 -32.77 3.21 20.16
CA GLU A 323 -33.74 3.19 21.26
C GLU A 323 -34.42 1.82 21.39
N GLN A 324 -34.74 1.15 20.28
CA GLN A 324 -35.31 -0.19 20.29
C GLN A 324 -34.33 -1.21 20.93
N ILE A 325 -33.05 -1.18 20.53
CA ILE A 325 -32.00 -2.03 21.12
C ILE A 325 -31.89 -1.78 22.63
N ARG A 326 -31.96 -0.52 23.06
CA ARG A 326 -31.91 -0.16 24.49
C ARG A 326 -33.07 -0.77 25.26
N GLN A 327 -34.29 -0.71 24.71
CA GLN A 327 -35.50 -1.21 25.37
C GLN A 327 -35.54 -2.74 25.42
N GLU A 328 -35.22 -3.40 24.32
CA GLU A 328 -35.39 -4.86 24.18
C GLU A 328 -34.19 -5.67 24.67
N LYS A 329 -32.96 -5.14 24.54
CA LYS A 329 -31.71 -5.84 24.88
C LYS A 329 -31.01 -5.25 26.10
N ASN A 330 -31.54 -4.17 26.69
CA ASN A 330 -30.89 -3.43 27.77
C ASN A 330 -29.44 -3.03 27.43
N LEU A 331 -29.17 -2.74 26.15
CA LEU A 331 -27.85 -2.44 25.64
C LEU A 331 -27.80 -1.00 25.11
N LYS A 332 -26.86 -0.19 25.63
CA LYS A 332 -26.66 1.18 25.15
C LYS A 332 -25.46 1.22 24.20
N LEU A 333 -25.73 1.40 22.91
CA LEU A 333 -24.69 1.58 21.89
C LEU A 333 -24.34 3.07 21.78
N SER A 334 -23.05 3.39 21.76
CA SER A 334 -22.58 4.75 21.48
C SER A 334 -22.50 4.99 19.97
N GLU A 335 -22.70 6.24 19.54
CA GLU A 335 -22.52 6.62 18.13
C GLU A 335 -21.12 6.25 17.60
N GLY A 336 -20.07 6.42 18.43
CA GLY A 336 -18.71 6.02 18.05
C GLY A 336 -18.55 4.53 17.79
N LEU A 337 -19.27 3.68 18.54
CA LEU A 337 -19.30 2.23 18.28
C LEU A 337 -20.05 1.92 16.99
N VAL A 338 -21.21 2.54 16.75
CA VAL A 338 -21.98 2.37 15.51
C VAL A 338 -21.14 2.81 14.31
N GLN A 339 -20.46 3.95 14.42
CA GLN A 339 -19.56 4.45 13.38
C GLN A 339 -18.43 3.46 13.11
N LYS A 340 -17.85 2.84 14.14
CA LYS A 340 -16.84 1.79 13.97
C LYS A 340 -17.39 0.58 13.23
N LEU A 341 -18.62 0.15 13.53
CA LEU A 341 -19.26 -0.96 12.80
C LEU A 341 -19.51 -0.62 11.33
N VAL A 342 -19.87 0.64 11.02
CA VAL A 342 -19.99 1.15 9.65
C VAL A 342 -18.62 1.18 8.96
N ASP A 343 -17.61 1.77 9.61
CA ASP A 343 -16.25 1.88 9.09
C ASP A 343 -15.64 0.51 8.75
N PHE A 344 -16.00 -0.54 9.50
CA PHE A 344 -15.53 -1.92 9.26
C PHE A 344 -16.43 -2.74 8.33
N GLY A 345 -17.49 -2.17 7.78
CA GLY A 345 -18.42 -2.85 6.86
C GLY A 345 -19.39 -3.83 7.53
N ILE A 346 -19.48 -3.82 8.86
CA ILE A 346 -20.42 -4.65 9.64
C ILE A 346 -21.83 -4.08 9.56
N LEU A 347 -21.95 -2.75 9.47
CA LEU A 347 -23.17 -2.03 9.11
C LEU A 347 -22.96 -1.29 7.80
N ALA A 348 -24.03 -1.09 7.03
CA ALA A 348 -23.98 -0.47 5.71
C ALA A 348 -25.13 0.52 5.50
N GLU A 349 -24.90 1.57 4.71
CA GLU A 349 -25.93 2.54 4.32
C GLU A 349 -26.97 1.96 3.36
N LYS A 350 -26.59 0.95 2.57
CA LYS A 350 -27.45 0.27 1.61
C LYS A 350 -27.60 -1.19 1.97
N LYS A 351 -28.79 -1.74 1.70
CA LYS A 351 -29.05 -3.17 1.86
C LYS A 351 -28.11 -3.96 0.93
N PRO A 352 -27.37 -4.95 1.43
CA PRO A 352 -26.51 -5.77 0.59
C PRO A 352 -27.33 -6.55 -0.47
N GLU A 353 -26.97 -6.45 -1.75
CA GLU A 353 -27.61 -7.21 -2.85
C GLU A 353 -27.19 -8.68 -2.80
N LYS A 354 -28.13 -9.63 -2.82
CA LYS A 354 -27.92 -11.06 -2.52
C LYS A 354 -26.72 -11.77 -3.22
N ASP A 355 -26.26 -11.29 -4.38
CA ASP A 355 -25.26 -11.99 -5.22
C ASP A 355 -23.91 -11.27 -5.43
N THR A 356 -23.64 -10.13 -4.78
CA THR A 356 -22.32 -9.47 -4.90
C THR A 356 -21.27 -10.18 -4.03
N PRO A 357 -20.20 -10.76 -4.59
CA PRO A 357 -19.19 -11.46 -3.79
C PRO A 357 -18.50 -10.56 -2.77
N TYR A 358 -18.12 -11.15 -1.63
CA TYR A 358 -17.25 -10.51 -0.64
C TYR A 358 -15.91 -10.19 -1.32
N ASN A 359 -15.61 -8.89 -1.50
CA ASN A 359 -14.45 -8.44 -2.26
C ASN A 359 -13.16 -8.65 -1.45
N SER A 360 -12.73 -9.91 -1.39
CA SER A 360 -11.50 -10.39 -0.75
C SER A 360 -10.34 -10.39 -1.74
N SER A 361 -10.23 -9.40 -2.63
CA SER A 361 -9.03 -9.20 -3.45
C SER A 361 -7.87 -8.84 -2.53
N PHE A 362 -7.25 -9.90 -2.03
CA PHE A 362 -6.21 -9.90 -1.02
C PHE A 362 -4.81 -9.86 -1.64
N GLY A 363 -4.72 -9.82 -2.97
CA GLY A 363 -3.47 -9.93 -3.73
C GLY A 363 -3.39 -9.06 -4.98
N GLU A 364 -4.18 -7.99 -5.09
CA GLU A 364 -4.13 -7.05 -6.24
C GLU A 364 -3.52 -5.69 -5.83
N LEU A 365 -2.38 -5.73 -5.14
CA LEU A 365 -1.45 -4.59 -5.03
C LEU A 365 -0.07 -5.02 -5.50
#